data_AF-A0A212PKN4-F1
#
_entry.id   AF-A0A212PKN4-F1
#
_cell.length_a   1.000
_cell.length_b   1.000
_cell.length_c   1.000
_cell.angle_alpha   90.00
_cell.angle_beta   90.00
_cell.angle_gamma   90.00
#
_symmetry.space_group_name_H-M   'P 1'
#
loop_
_entity.id
_entity.type
_entity.pdbx_description
1 polymer ?
#
loop_
_entity_poly.entity_id
_entity_poly.type
_entity_poly.pdbx_seq_one_letter_code
_entity_poly.pdbx_strand_id
1 'polypeptide(L)'
;MTSEHSIQESVISFFESEFTDLKKRLREGELSDFKERVVVSQKLSEAVKLLSPYVRTEWRARRVVREGERLRAELLSVGNMIRQKPLPLLMVCLASQFATP
;
A
#
# COMPACT_ATOMS: atom_id res chain seq x y z
N MET A 1 35.93 2.90 -4.37
CA MET A 1 34.63 2.98 -5.08
C MET A 1 33.65 1.88 -4.67
N THR A 2 33.96 1.01 -3.71
CA THR A 2 33.10 -0.10 -3.25
C THR A 2 32.07 0.29 -2.17
N SER A 3 32.33 1.36 -1.40
CA SER A 3 31.45 1.80 -0.30
C SER A 3 30.15 2.45 -0.79
N GLU A 4 30.21 3.29 -1.82
CA GLU A 4 29.03 4.00 -2.34
C GLU A 4 28.02 3.04 -2.98
N HIS A 5 28.51 2.02 -3.70
CA HIS A 5 27.67 0.97 -4.28
C HIS A 5 26.97 0.15 -3.17
N SER A 6 27.70 -0.17 -2.10
CA SER A 6 27.14 -0.88 -0.94
C SER A 6 26.05 -0.06 -0.24
N ILE A 7 26.24 1.25 -0.06
CA ILE A 7 25.23 2.13 0.54
C ILE A 7 23.99 2.20 -0.36
N GLN A 8 24.17 2.36 -1.67
CA GLN A 8 23.06 2.38 -2.62
C GLN A 8 22.23 1.09 -2.56
N GLU A 9 22.88 -0.07 -2.53
CA GLU A 9 22.19 -1.36 -2.38
C GLU A 9 21.43 -1.48 -1.07
N SER A 10 22.00 -1.01 0.05
CA SER A 10 21.32 -0.98 1.34
C SER A 10 20.09 -0.09 1.32
N VAL A 11 20.18 1.11 0.72
CA VAL A 11 19.05 2.04 0.60
C VAL A 11 17.93 1.42 -0.24
N ILE A 12 18.26 0.86 -1.40
CA ILE A 12 17.25 0.22 -2.27
C ILE A 12 16.59 -0.97 -1.56
N SER A 13 17.38 -1.78 -0.86
CA SER A 13 16.86 -2.95 -0.13
C SER A 13 15.93 -2.54 1.02
N PHE A 14 16.26 -1.44 1.72
CA PHE A 14 15.39 -0.87 2.76
C PHE A 14 14.03 -0.45 2.20
N PHE A 15 13.99 0.30 1.10
CA PHE A 15 12.70 0.70 0.51
C PHE A 15 11.91 -0.50 -0.02
N GLU A 16 12.58 -1.52 -0.56
CA GLU A 16 11.93 -2.75 -1.01
C GLU A 16 11.27 -3.52 0.13
N SER A 17 11.93 -3.63 1.29
CA SER A 17 11.32 -4.26 2.48
C SER A 17 10.14 -3.45 3.01
N GLU A 18 10.29 -2.13 3.15
CA GLU A 18 9.23 -1.26 3.63
C GLU A 18 7.98 -1.31 2.73
N PHE A 19 8.16 -1.32 1.41
CA PHE A 19 7.03 -1.40 0.47
C PHE A 19 6.37 -2.78 0.49
N THR A 20 7.16 -3.84 0.70
CA THR A 20 6.66 -5.21 0.85
C THR A 20 5.80 -5.35 2.10
N ASP A 21 6.28 -4.83 3.23
CA ASP A 21 5.56 -4.85 4.50
C ASP A 21 4.29 -4.00 4.42
N LEU A 22 4.37 -2.81 3.82
CA LEU A 22 3.20 -1.96 3.64
C LEU A 22 2.11 -2.64 2.79
N LYS A 23 2.51 -3.34 1.72
CA LYS A 23 1.59 -4.12 0.88
C LYS A 23 0.96 -5.27 1.63
N LYS A 24 1.71 -5.95 2.51
CA LYS A 24 1.20 -7.01 3.37
C LYS A 24 0.12 -6.45 4.32
N ARG A 25 0.43 -5.37 5.03
CA ARG A 25 -0.50 -4.69 5.96
C ARG A 25 -1.79 -4.22 5.27
N LEU A 26 -1.68 -3.71 4.04
CA LEU A 26 -2.85 -3.32 3.23
C LEU A 26 -3.75 -4.52 2.88
N ARG A 27 -3.16 -5.69 2.60
CA ARG A 27 -3.89 -6.93 2.27
C ARG A 27 -4.53 -7.56 3.49
N GLU A 28 -3.86 -7.49 4.63
CA GLU A 28 -4.36 -7.98 5.93
C GLU A 28 -5.44 -7.06 6.52
N GLY A 29 -5.69 -5.91 5.89
CA GLY A 29 -6.75 -4.99 6.30
C GLY A 29 -6.38 -4.09 7.48
N GLU A 30 -5.10 -4.09 7.90
CA GLU A 30 -4.62 -3.26 9.00
C GLU A 30 -4.76 -1.75 8.71
N LEU A 31 -4.68 -1.37 7.44
CA LEU A 31 -4.92 0.00 6.99
C LEU A 31 -6.39 0.17 6.61
N SER A 32 -7.34 0.03 7.52
CA SER A 32 -8.78 0.12 7.19
C SER A 32 -9.31 1.55 7.12
N ASP A 33 -8.68 2.50 7.82
CA ASP A 33 -9.08 3.91 7.81
C ASP A 33 -8.57 4.63 6.54
N PHE A 34 -9.47 5.36 5.90
CA PHE A 34 -9.14 6.16 4.73
C PHE A 34 -8.15 7.28 5.04
N LYS A 35 -8.30 7.96 6.17
CA LYS A 35 -7.39 9.06 6.55
C LYS A 35 -5.96 8.54 6.69
N GLU A 36 -5.81 7.39 7.34
CA GLU A 36 -4.52 6.71 7.46
C GLU A 36 -3.96 6.34 6.08
N ARG A 37 -4.75 5.74 5.18
CA ARG A 37 -4.30 5.42 3.81
C ARG A 37 -3.84 6.65 3.04
N VAL A 38 -4.51 7.80 3.20
CA VAL A 38 -4.11 9.06 2.54
C VAL A 38 -2.75 9.53 3.06
N VAL A 39 -2.55 9.53 4.38
CA VAL A 39 -1.26 9.91 5.00
C VAL A 39 -0.15 8.98 4.55
N VAL A 40 -0.41 7.67 4.53
CA VAL A 40 0.56 6.68 4.08
C VAL A 40 0.88 6.84 2.58
N SER A 41 -0.12 7.14 1.75
CA SER A 41 0.08 7.45 0.32
C SER A 41 0.96 8.70 0.10
N GLN A 42 0.83 9.72 0.97
CA GLN A 42 1.69 10.90 0.91
C GLN A 42 3.15 10.53 1.23
N LYS A 43 3.38 9.82 2.34
CA LYS A 43 4.71 9.32 2.72
C LYS A 43 5.33 8.42 1.65
N LEU A 44 4.52 7.57 1.02
CA LEU A 44 4.95 6.72 -0.08
C LEU A 44 5.37 7.54 -1.31
N SER A 45 4.68 8.64 -1.59
CA SER A 45 5.06 9.55 -2.68
C SER A 45 6.39 10.26 -2.40
N GLU A 46 6.68 10.59 -1.14
CA GLU A 46 7.97 11.14 -0.73
C GLU A 46 9.08 10.09 -0.85
N ALA A 47 8.85 8.87 -0.38
CA ALA A 47 9.78 7.75 -0.52
C ALA A 47 10.15 7.46 -1.98
N VAL A 48 9.16 7.44 -2.88
CA VAL A 48 9.40 7.26 -4.32
C VAL A 48 10.25 8.40 -4.91
N LYS A 49 10.03 9.65 -4.47
CA LYS A 49 10.87 10.78 -4.91
C LYS A 49 12.32 10.64 -4.44
N LEU A 50 12.54 10.15 -3.22
CA LEU A 50 13.88 9.89 -2.69
C LEU A 50 14.61 8.82 -3.51
N LEU A 51 13.88 7.87 -4.10
CA LEU A 51 14.46 6.85 -4.97
C LEU A 51 14.79 7.35 -6.39
N SER A 52 14.23 8.49 -6.83
CA SER A 52 14.37 9.00 -8.20
C SER A 52 15.81 9.13 -8.72
N PRO A 53 16.84 9.48 -7.91
CA PRO A 53 18.22 9.56 -8.40
C PRO A 53 18.78 8.20 -8.84
N TYR A 54 18.32 7.11 -8.22
CA TYR A 54 18.83 5.75 -8.44
C TYR A 54 18.17 5.05 -9.65
N VAL A 55 17.02 5.55 -10.10
CA VAL A 55 16.22 4.96 -11.21
C VAL A 55 16.98 4.93 -12.53
N ARG A 56 17.90 5.89 -12.74
CA ARG A 56 18.67 5.98 -14.00
C ARG A 56 19.77 4.94 -14.08
N THR A 57 20.41 4.66 -12.96
CA THR A 57 21.60 3.81 -12.89
C THR A 57 21.27 2.38 -12.52
N GLU A 58 20.23 2.16 -11.71
CA GLU A 58 19.96 0.85 -11.12
C GLU A 58 18.56 0.31 -11.45
N TRP A 59 18.53 -0.89 -12.02
CA TRP A 59 17.30 -1.51 -12.47
C TRP A 59 16.38 -1.88 -11.30
N ARG A 60 16.96 -2.28 -10.16
CA ARG A 60 16.19 -2.61 -8.96
C ARG A 60 15.46 -1.39 -8.42
N ALA A 61 16.10 -0.22 -8.42
CA ALA A 61 15.45 1.04 -8.04
C ALA A 61 14.26 1.37 -8.95
N ARG A 62 14.37 1.15 -10.27
CA ARG A 62 13.23 1.31 -11.21
C ARG A 62 12.05 0.43 -10.83
N ARG A 63 12.32 -0.82 -10.48
CA ARG A 63 11.29 -1.76 -10.05
C ARG A 63 10.61 -1.30 -8.76
N VAL A 64 11.39 -0.94 -7.74
CA VAL A 64 10.87 -0.47 -6.44
C VAL A 64 10.00 0.78 -6.61
N VAL A 65 10.43 1.73 -7.46
CA VAL A 65 9.61 2.93 -7.77
C VAL A 65 8.27 2.56 -8.39
N ARG A 66 8.25 1.67 -9.40
CA ARG A 66 7.00 1.21 -10.03
C ARG A 66 6.09 0.49 -9.03
N GLU A 67 6.66 -0.33 -8.15
CA GLU A 67 5.91 -1.01 -7.11
C GLU A 67 5.33 -0.01 -6.09
N GLY A 68 6.08 1.01 -5.69
CA GLY A 68 5.61 2.10 -4.85
C GLY A 68 4.47 2.90 -5.48
N GLU A 69 4.58 3.27 -6.75
CA GLU A 69 3.50 3.98 -7.48
C GLU A 69 2.23 3.14 -7.58
N ARG A 70 2.37 1.83 -7.84
CA ARG A 70 1.24 0.90 -7.84
C ARG A 70 0.59 0.80 -6.47
N LEU A 71 1.39 0.66 -5.41
CA LEU A 71 0.90 0.57 -4.03
C LEU A 71 0.16 1.85 -3.61
N ARG A 72 0.62 3.02 -4.08
CA ARG A 72 -0.09 4.29 -3.91
C ARG A 72 -1.48 4.27 -4.53
N ALA A 73 -1.60 3.77 -5.76
CA ALA A 73 -2.88 3.63 -6.43
C ALA A 73 -3.80 2.62 -5.70
N GLU A 74 -3.23 1.53 -5.18
CA GLU A 74 -3.98 0.52 -4.41
C GLU A 74 -4.49 1.08 -3.07
N LEU A 75 -3.72 1.91 -2.37
CA LEU A 75 -4.11 2.59 -1.12
C LEU A 75 -5.30 3.54 -1.32
N LEU A 76 -5.30 4.27 -2.44
CA LEU A 76 -6.35 5.26 -2.74
C LEU A 76 -7.52 4.67 -3.55
N SER A 77 -7.50 3.37 -3.84
CA SER A 77 -8.55 2.71 -4.62
C SER A 77 -9.84 2.58 -3.81
N VAL A 78 -10.86 3.37 -4.19
CA VAL A 78 -12.21 3.32 -3.64
C VAL A 78 -12.82 1.91 -3.78
N GLY A 79 -12.55 1.23 -4.89
CA GLY A 79 -13.04 -0.14 -5.12
C GLY A 79 -12.50 -1.15 -4.10
N ASN A 80 -11.24 -1.02 -3.70
CA ASN A 80 -10.66 -1.86 -2.65
C ASN A 80 -11.25 -1.54 -1.27
N MET A 81 -11.54 -0.26 -1.00
CA MET A 81 -12.16 0.16 0.25
C MET A 81 -13.57 -0.40 0.42
N ILE A 82 -14.37 -0.42 -0.65
CA ILE A 82 -15.74 -0.97 -0.62
C ILE A 82 -15.70 -2.49 -0.42
N ARG A 83 -14.79 -3.20 -1.12
CA ARG A 83 -14.66 -4.66 -1.01
C ARG A 83 -14.10 -5.15 0.32
N GLN A 84 -13.30 -4.34 1.00
CA GLN A 84 -12.71 -4.67 2.31
C GLN A 84 -13.61 -4.32 3.50
N LYS A 85 -14.69 -3.54 3.31
CA LYS A 85 -15.72 -3.40 4.33
C LYS A 85 -16.66 -4.61 4.26
N PRO A 86 -16.74 -5.47 5.29
CA PRO A 86 -17.93 -6.29 5.45
C PRO A 86 -19.08 -5.32 5.64
N LEU A 87 -20.03 -5.29 4.70
CA LEU A 87 -21.28 -4.53 4.83
C LEU A 87 -21.99 -5.02 6.11
N PRO A 88 -22.07 -4.23 7.20
CA PRO A 88 -22.72 -4.70 8.42
C PRO A 88 -24.25 -4.52 8.38
N LEU A 89 -24.81 -4.00 7.29
CA LEU A 89 -26.16 -3.42 7.32
C LEU A 89 -27.18 -4.02 6.35
N LEU A 90 -26.84 -5.09 5.61
CA LEU A 90 -27.80 -5.78 4.74
C LEU A 90 -28.26 -7.14 5.28
N MET A 91 -27.68 -7.68 6.36
CA MET A 91 -28.09 -8.98 6.91
C MET A 91 -29.05 -8.93 8.11
N VAL A 92 -29.44 -7.75 8.59
CA VAL A 92 -30.38 -7.65 9.74
C VAL A 92 -31.85 -7.52 9.30
N CYS A 93 -32.13 -7.12 8.05
CA CYS A 93 -33.52 -6.85 7.63
C CYS A 93 -34.28 -8.04 7.02
N LEU A 94 -33.65 -9.20 6.80
CA LEU A 94 -34.31 -10.36 6.19
C LEU A 94 -34.76 -11.44 7.17
N ALA A 95 -34.38 -11.36 8.46
CA ALA A 95 -34.73 -12.39 9.44
C ALA A 95 -36.04 -12.11 10.20
N SER A 96 -36.69 -10.96 10.03
CA SER A 96 -37.91 -10.62 10.79
C SER A 96 -39.23 -10.74 10.03
N GLN A 97 -39.23 -11.27 8.79
CA GLN A 97 -40.45 -11.36 7.97
C GLN A 97 -41.11 -12.75 7.95
N PHE A 98 -40.57 -13.74 8.66
CA PHE A 98 -41.15 -15.10 8.74
C PHE A 98 -41.53 -15.52 10.17
N ALA A 99 -41.96 -14.56 10.99
CA ALA A 99 -42.58 -14.86 12.28
C ALA A 99 -43.92 -14.14 12.37
N THR A 100 -44.97 -14.79 11.88
CA THR A 100 -46.36 -14.48 12.23
C THR A 100 -47.08 -15.77 12.61
N PRO A 101 -48.07 -15.68 13.53
CA PRO A 101 -48.51 -16.74 14.43
C PRO A 101 -49.36 -17.85 13.80
#